data_AF-A0A1Q4FQY4-F1
#
_entry.id   AF-A0A1Q4FQY4-F1
#
_cell.length_a   1.000
_cell.length_b   1.000
_cell.length_c   1.000
_cell.angle_alpha   90.00
_cell.angle_beta   90.00
_cell.angle_gamma   90.00
#
_symmetry.space_group_name_H-M   'P 1'
#
loop_
_entity.id
_entity.type
_entity.pdbx_description
1 polymer ?
#
loop_
_entity_poly.entity_id
_entity_poly.type
_entity_poly.pdbx_seq_one_letter_code
_entity_poly.pdbx_strand_id
1 'polypeptide(L)'
;MSPRPRQRRAVFLLAGALALLLLALGVWINREVSAPSSPTTAIPVAADSVDAENEGRLVNVTGRLSVEQPATDPQLGLRAADAIVLIREVEMLQWQEHCSAGTCTLATTWSPTLIDSTRFSTSAGQRNPDRFPLQGERFAGKGIRLGAFVPDVDLLLASLESTPRPVSLDEFPENLAASFSAVDGALVSGNDREHPAVGDLRIRYRIVPAAQVTLSGIQQSSRLLDPARIQQP
;
A
#
# COMPACT_ATOMS: atom_id res chain seq x y z
N MET A 1 1.53 -36.83 63.41
CA MET A 1 0.96 -35.47 63.25
C MET A 1 0.11 -35.45 61.99
N SER A 2 -1.20 -35.64 62.11
CA SER A 2 -2.14 -35.71 60.98
C SER A 2 -2.48 -34.28 60.49
N PRO A 3 -2.42 -33.99 59.18
CA PRO A 3 -2.75 -32.65 58.68
C PRO A 3 -4.23 -32.33 58.94
N ARG A 4 -4.49 -31.15 59.51
CA ARG A 4 -5.84 -30.69 59.90
C ARG A 4 -6.76 -30.60 58.67
N PRO A 5 -8.06 -30.91 58.78
CA PRO A 5 -8.98 -31.06 57.65
C PRO A 5 -9.10 -29.83 56.73
N ARG A 6 -8.81 -28.62 57.23
CA ARG A 6 -8.75 -27.38 56.44
C ARG A 6 -7.58 -27.35 55.44
N GLN A 7 -6.42 -27.92 55.78
CA GLN A 7 -5.27 -27.98 54.86
C GLN A 7 -5.54 -28.91 53.68
N ARG A 8 -6.22 -30.03 53.92
CA ARG A 8 -6.60 -30.95 52.83
C ARG A 8 -7.52 -30.27 51.81
N ARG A 9 -8.52 -29.49 52.26
CA ARG A 9 -9.42 -28.75 51.38
C ARG A 9 -8.70 -27.68 50.55
N ALA A 10 -7.75 -26.95 51.15
CA ALA A 10 -6.96 -25.95 50.43
C ALA A 10 -6.07 -26.58 49.34
N VAL A 11 -5.47 -27.74 49.62
CA VAL A 11 -4.66 -28.48 48.64
C VAL A 11 -5.52 -28.96 47.46
N PHE A 12 -6.73 -29.47 47.71
CA PHE A 12 -7.65 -29.87 46.62
C PHE A 12 -8.11 -28.68 45.77
N LEU A 13 -8.36 -27.51 46.37
CA LEU A 13 -8.74 -26.30 45.63
C LEU A 13 -7.58 -25.78 44.75
N LEU A 14 -6.36 -25.77 45.28
CA LEU A 14 -5.17 -25.36 44.52
C LEU A 14 -4.87 -26.32 43.36
N ALA A 15 -5.03 -27.63 43.58
CA ALA A 15 -4.86 -28.63 42.52
C ALA A 15 -5.91 -28.47 41.41
N GLY A 16 -7.17 -28.19 41.76
CA GLY A 16 -8.24 -27.93 40.79
C GLY A 16 -8.01 -26.66 39.98
N ALA A 17 -7.58 -25.57 40.63
CA ALA A 17 -7.25 -24.32 39.95
C ALA A 17 -6.06 -24.48 38.97
N LEU A 18 -5.02 -25.22 39.37
CA LEU A 18 -3.89 -25.52 38.50
C LEU A 18 -4.30 -26.37 37.29
N ALA A 19 -5.17 -27.36 37.49
CA ALA A 19 -5.70 -28.18 36.40
C ALA A 19 -6.52 -27.35 35.40
N LEU A 20 -7.35 -26.42 35.88
CA LEU A 20 -8.09 -25.49 35.02
C LEU A 20 -7.17 -24.53 34.26
N LEU A 21 -6.09 -24.07 34.90
CA LEU A 21 -5.12 -23.16 34.29
C LEU A 21 -4.29 -23.89 33.23
N LEU A 22 -3.90 -25.14 33.47
CA LEU A 22 -3.23 -26.00 32.49
C LEU A 22 -4.16 -26.37 31.32
N LEU A 23 -5.47 -26.57 31.57
CA LEU A 23 -6.46 -26.76 30.51
C LEU A 23 -6.63 -25.49 29.66
N ALA A 24 -6.78 -24.33 30.29
CA ALA A 24 -6.86 -23.05 29.59
C ALA A 24 -5.59 -22.77 28.78
N LEU A 25 -4.41 -23.02 29.35
CA LEU A 25 -3.13 -22.88 28.66
C LEU A 25 -2.98 -23.89 27.53
N GLY A 26 -3.43 -25.13 27.72
CA GLY A 26 -3.46 -26.15 26.67
C GLY A 26 -4.37 -25.77 25.51
N VAL A 27 -5.57 -25.24 25.80
CA VAL A 27 -6.48 -24.70 24.77
C VAL A 27 -5.87 -23.50 24.06
N TRP A 28 -5.16 -22.63 24.78
CA TRP A 28 -4.49 -21.46 24.20
C TRP A 28 -3.32 -21.85 23.28
N ILE A 29 -2.40 -22.71 23.75
CA ILE A 29 -1.28 -23.23 22.96
C ILE A 29 -1.79 -24.02 21.74
N ASN A 30 -2.82 -24.87 21.92
CA ASN A 30 -3.35 -25.66 20.82
C ASN A 30 -4.02 -24.78 19.75
N ARG A 31 -4.53 -23.59 20.11
CA ARG A 31 -5.04 -22.61 19.13
C ARG A 31 -3.94 -21.90 18.35
N GLU A 32 -2.79 -21.63 18.96
CA GLU A 32 -1.65 -21.03 18.26
C GLU A 32 -0.91 -22.05 17.37
N VAL A 33 -0.76 -23.28 17.84
CA VAL A 33 -0.04 -24.36 17.14
C VAL A 33 -0.89 -25.02 16.04
N SER A 34 -2.23 -24.95 16.13
CA SER A 34 -3.14 -25.54 15.13
C SER A 34 -3.61 -24.57 14.06
N ALA A 35 -2.90 -23.47 13.78
CA ALA A 35 -3.10 -22.77 12.52
C ALA A 35 -2.77 -23.78 11.39
N PRO A 36 -3.76 -24.25 10.61
CA PRO A 36 -3.47 -25.19 9.53
C PRO A 36 -2.43 -24.54 8.62
N SER A 37 -1.40 -25.30 8.22
CA SER A 37 -0.51 -24.86 7.14
C SER A 37 -1.39 -24.47 5.97
N SER A 38 -1.47 -23.17 5.67
CA SER A 38 -2.37 -22.66 4.64
C SER A 38 -2.12 -23.44 3.35
N PRO A 39 -3.15 -24.00 2.71
CA PRO A 39 -2.95 -24.76 1.49
C PRO A 39 -2.21 -23.87 0.48
N THR A 40 -1.09 -24.37 -0.06
CA THR A 40 -0.29 -23.65 -1.07
C THR A 40 -1.08 -23.39 -2.35
N THR A 41 -2.18 -24.12 -2.55
CA THR A 41 -3.08 -23.98 -3.69
C THR A 41 -4.35 -23.23 -3.29
N ALA A 42 -4.55 -22.07 -3.92
CA ALA A 42 -5.73 -21.25 -3.70
C ALA A 42 -7.01 -21.91 -4.26
N ILE A 43 -8.10 -21.82 -3.51
CA ILE A 43 -9.40 -22.41 -3.87
C ILE A 43 -10.13 -21.43 -4.81
N PRO A 44 -10.55 -21.83 -6.02
CA PRO A 44 -11.32 -20.94 -6.89
C PRO A 44 -12.72 -20.68 -6.31
N VAL A 45 -13.08 -19.41 -6.15
CA VAL A 45 -14.39 -18.99 -5.60
C VAL A 45 -14.95 -17.88 -6.48
N ALA A 46 -16.27 -17.91 -6.71
CA ALA A 46 -16.98 -16.85 -7.41
C ALA A 46 -17.25 -15.67 -6.46
N ALA A 47 -17.21 -14.44 -6.97
CA ALA A 47 -17.31 -13.25 -6.14
C ALA A 47 -18.72 -12.95 -5.60
N ASP A 48 -19.76 -13.67 -6.01
CA ASP A 48 -21.17 -13.40 -5.73
C ASP A 48 -21.60 -13.72 -4.29
N SER A 49 -20.90 -14.62 -3.60
CA SER A 49 -21.19 -14.97 -2.21
C SER A 49 -19.93 -15.34 -1.43
N VAL A 50 -20.00 -15.19 -0.11
CA VAL A 50 -18.92 -15.58 0.81
C VAL A 50 -19.32 -16.89 1.47
N ASP A 51 -18.48 -17.90 1.30
CA ASP A 51 -18.67 -19.21 1.94
C ASP A 51 -17.86 -19.30 3.24
N ALA A 52 -18.53 -19.49 4.37
CA ALA A 52 -17.89 -19.57 5.68
C ALA A 52 -16.92 -20.77 5.80
N GLU A 53 -17.04 -21.80 4.96
CA GLU A 53 -16.09 -22.94 4.93
C GLU A 53 -14.71 -22.56 4.38
N ASN A 54 -14.58 -21.37 3.78
CA ASN A 54 -13.32 -20.82 3.29
C ASN A 54 -12.60 -19.92 4.29
N GLU A 55 -13.14 -19.74 5.51
CA GLU A 55 -12.54 -18.90 6.54
C GLU A 55 -11.09 -19.30 6.85
N GLY A 56 -10.18 -18.33 6.82
CA GLY A 56 -8.75 -18.53 7.05
C GLY A 56 -8.02 -19.26 5.93
N ARG A 57 -8.67 -19.56 4.80
CA ARG A 57 -8.09 -20.28 3.66
C ARG A 57 -7.71 -19.31 2.54
N LEU A 58 -6.70 -19.71 1.76
CA LEU A 58 -6.32 -19.02 0.53
C LEU A 58 -7.35 -19.30 -0.56
N VAL A 59 -7.97 -18.24 -1.07
CA VAL A 59 -8.99 -18.30 -2.13
C VAL A 59 -8.59 -17.44 -3.32
N ASN A 60 -9.00 -17.87 -4.52
CA ASN A 60 -8.91 -17.14 -5.77
C ASN A 60 -10.30 -16.64 -6.15
N VAL A 61 -10.57 -15.38 -5.83
CA VAL A 61 -11.87 -14.75 -6.08
C VAL A 61 -11.86 -14.07 -7.45
N THR A 62 -12.78 -14.44 -8.33
CA THR A 62 -12.92 -13.81 -9.65
C THR A 62 -14.22 -13.02 -9.74
N GLY A 63 -14.14 -11.75 -10.11
CA GLY A 63 -15.30 -10.86 -10.15
C GLY A 63 -14.98 -9.47 -10.68
N ARG A 64 -16.00 -8.60 -10.67
CA ARG A 64 -15.82 -7.17 -11.00
C ARG A 64 -15.40 -6.39 -9.77
N LEU A 65 -14.20 -5.81 -9.82
CA LEU A 65 -13.73 -4.83 -8.84
C LEU A 65 -14.45 -3.50 -9.07
N SER A 66 -15.01 -2.96 -8.00
CA SER A 66 -15.84 -1.76 -8.01
C SER A 66 -15.57 -0.89 -6.79
N VAL A 67 -15.99 0.37 -6.86
CA VAL A 67 -15.82 1.36 -5.80
C VAL A 67 -17.06 2.25 -5.74
N GLU A 68 -17.52 2.58 -4.53
CA GLU A 68 -18.67 3.47 -4.34
C GLU A 68 -18.27 4.95 -4.47
N GLN A 69 -17.13 5.32 -3.90
CA GLN A 69 -16.56 6.66 -4.05
C GLN A 69 -15.15 6.58 -4.63
N PRO A 70 -14.90 7.18 -5.82
CA PRO A 70 -13.62 7.05 -6.50
C PRO A 70 -12.46 7.62 -5.69
N ALA A 71 -11.26 7.09 -5.96
CA ALA A 71 -10.04 7.61 -5.40
C ALA A 71 -9.84 9.10 -5.75
N THR A 72 -9.40 9.88 -4.76
CA THR A 72 -9.22 11.33 -4.87
C THR A 72 -7.89 11.71 -4.23
N ASP A 73 -7.10 12.54 -4.90
CA ASP A 73 -5.95 13.23 -4.33
C ASP A 73 -6.44 14.57 -3.77
N PRO A 74 -6.61 14.71 -2.44
CA PRO A 74 -7.14 15.93 -1.86
C PRO A 74 -6.15 17.09 -1.87
N GLN A 75 -4.84 16.81 -2.00
CA GLN A 75 -3.81 17.85 -1.96
C GLN A 75 -3.77 18.64 -3.27
N LEU A 76 -3.95 17.95 -4.40
CA LEU A 76 -4.02 18.59 -5.72
C LEU A 76 -5.45 18.73 -6.25
N GLY A 77 -6.44 18.14 -5.59
CA GLY A 77 -7.85 18.23 -5.97
C GLY A 77 -8.25 17.32 -7.13
N LEU A 78 -7.43 16.32 -7.48
CA LEU A 78 -7.72 15.41 -8.58
C LEU A 78 -8.68 14.31 -8.14
N ARG A 79 -9.82 14.18 -8.81
CA ARG A 79 -10.77 13.07 -8.63
C ARG A 79 -10.74 12.13 -9.84
N ALA A 80 -10.48 10.85 -9.62
CA ALA A 80 -10.37 9.87 -10.70
C ALA A 80 -11.59 8.92 -10.70
N ALA A 81 -12.62 9.26 -11.48
CA ALA A 81 -13.94 8.60 -11.45
C ALA A 81 -13.91 7.06 -11.56
N ASP A 82 -12.98 6.50 -12.33
CA ASP A 82 -12.88 5.04 -12.56
C ASP A 82 -11.76 4.36 -11.75
N ALA A 83 -11.10 5.09 -10.85
CA ALA A 83 -9.97 4.58 -10.09
C ALA A 83 -10.39 3.98 -8.75
N ILE A 84 -10.06 2.70 -8.56
CA ILE A 84 -10.12 2.01 -7.26
C ILE A 84 -9.01 2.55 -6.36
N VAL A 85 -7.81 2.66 -6.93
CA VAL A 85 -6.64 3.30 -6.29
C VAL A 85 -6.05 4.30 -7.27
N LEU A 86 -5.78 5.51 -6.79
CA LEU A 86 -5.04 6.55 -7.50
C LEU A 86 -3.63 6.63 -6.91
N ILE A 87 -2.61 6.64 -7.75
CA ILE A 87 -1.21 6.66 -7.36
C ILE A 87 -0.58 7.92 -7.94
N ARG A 88 -0.21 8.86 -7.07
CA ARG A 88 0.57 10.04 -7.43
C ARG A 88 2.05 9.67 -7.42
N GLU A 89 2.71 9.85 -8.54
CA GLU A 89 4.15 9.73 -8.69
C GLU A 89 4.73 11.14 -8.83
N VAL A 90 5.69 11.49 -7.97
CA VAL A 90 6.33 12.81 -8.00
C VAL A 90 7.82 12.65 -8.13
N GLU A 91 8.40 13.36 -9.08
CA GLU A 91 9.82 13.46 -9.29
C GLU A 91 10.22 14.94 -9.27
N MET A 92 11.44 15.23 -8.86
CA MET A 92 12.02 16.58 -8.93
C MET A 92 13.23 16.54 -9.85
N LEU A 93 13.33 17.53 -10.76
CA LEU A 93 14.51 17.67 -11.61
C LEU A 93 15.68 18.13 -10.74
N GLN A 94 16.75 17.37 -10.74
CA GLN A 94 17.88 17.55 -9.85
C GLN A 94 19.19 17.28 -10.61
N TRP A 95 20.26 17.93 -10.20
CA TRP A 95 21.61 17.56 -10.61
C TRP A 95 21.96 16.17 -10.06
N GLN A 96 22.58 15.35 -10.91
CA GLN A 96 23.19 14.09 -10.56
C GLN A 96 24.63 14.04 -11.08
N GLU A 97 25.56 13.65 -10.21
CA GLU A 97 26.96 13.43 -10.56
C GLU A 97 27.17 11.99 -11.00
N HIS A 98 27.84 11.82 -12.14
CA HIS A 98 28.26 10.54 -12.68
C HIS A 98 29.78 10.51 -12.77
N CYS A 99 30.42 9.65 -11.99
CA CYS A 99 31.88 9.51 -11.97
C CYS A 99 32.32 8.21 -12.65
N SER A 100 33.29 8.29 -13.55
CA SER A 100 33.93 7.15 -14.19
C SER A 100 35.42 7.43 -14.39
N ALA A 101 36.26 6.44 -14.05
CA ALA A 101 37.73 6.51 -14.19
C ALA A 101 38.36 7.80 -13.63
N GLY A 102 37.85 8.32 -12.51
CA GLY A 102 38.36 9.53 -11.86
C GLY A 102 37.87 10.86 -12.47
N THR A 103 37.01 10.81 -13.49
CA THR A 103 36.35 11.99 -14.06
C THR A 103 34.87 11.98 -13.67
N CYS A 104 34.37 13.09 -13.12
CA CYS A 104 32.96 13.27 -12.77
C CYS A 104 32.31 14.29 -13.70
N THR A 105 31.08 13.99 -14.13
CA THR A 105 30.24 14.89 -14.93
C THR A 105 28.90 15.10 -14.23
N LEU A 106 28.33 16.30 -14.41
CA LEU A 106 26.99 16.65 -13.90
C LEU A 106 25.99 16.64 -15.05
N ALA A 107 24.82 16.03 -14.79
CA ALA A 107 23.67 16.08 -15.66
C ALA A 107 22.40 16.23 -14.82
N THR A 108 21.33 16.78 -15.39
CA THR A 108 20.03 16.81 -14.72
C THR A 108 19.29 15.50 -14.91
N THR A 109 18.62 15.04 -13.85
CA THR A 109 17.77 13.85 -13.85
C THR A 109 16.47 14.13 -13.11
N TRP A 110 15.40 13.43 -13.47
CA TRP A 110 14.19 13.38 -12.66
C TRP A 110 14.37 12.31 -11.60
N SER A 111 14.24 12.69 -10.33
CA SER A 111 14.39 11.75 -9.21
C SER A 111 13.20 11.82 -8.26
N PRO A 112 12.66 10.67 -7.82
CA PRO A 112 11.56 10.61 -6.85
C PRO A 112 12.02 10.89 -5.41
N THR A 113 13.33 11.02 -5.18
CA THR A 113 13.94 11.32 -3.88
C THR A 113 14.95 12.46 -3.98
N LEU A 114 15.30 13.06 -2.84
CA LEU A 114 16.35 14.08 -2.78
C LEU A 114 17.72 13.47 -3.10
N ILE A 115 18.44 14.12 -4.01
CA ILE A 115 19.83 13.81 -4.31
C ILE A 115 20.72 14.77 -3.52
N ASP A 116 21.48 14.23 -2.57
CA ASP A 116 22.43 14.99 -1.74
C ASP A 116 23.60 15.52 -2.59
N SER A 117 23.47 16.74 -3.09
CA SER A 117 24.51 17.41 -3.88
C SER A 117 25.65 17.96 -3.05
N THR A 118 25.62 17.86 -1.70
CA THR A 118 26.72 18.36 -0.85
C THR A 118 27.99 17.51 -0.97
N ARG A 119 27.84 16.29 -1.49
CA ARG A 119 28.91 15.31 -1.69
C ARG A 119 29.49 15.31 -3.10
N PHE A 120 28.98 16.16 -3.99
CA PHE A 120 29.46 16.22 -5.35
C PHE A 120 30.92 16.66 -5.38
N SER A 121 31.72 15.96 -6.17
CA SER A 121 33.14 16.24 -6.37
C SER A 121 33.34 17.48 -7.25
N THR A 122 32.35 17.78 -8.10
CA THR A 122 32.37 18.90 -9.04
C THR A 122 32.07 20.22 -8.32
N SER A 123 32.98 21.20 -8.44
CA SER A 123 32.94 22.49 -7.72
C SER A 123 32.01 23.56 -8.31
N ALA A 124 31.20 23.25 -9.33
CA ALA A 124 30.52 24.22 -10.19
C ALA A 124 29.36 25.01 -9.55
N GLY A 125 29.17 24.97 -8.23
CA GLY A 125 28.12 25.72 -7.53
C GLY A 125 26.69 25.21 -7.78
N GLN A 126 26.53 24.13 -8.54
CA GLN A 126 25.26 23.47 -8.82
C GLN A 126 24.80 22.68 -7.59
N ARG A 127 23.80 23.22 -6.88
CA ARG A 127 23.21 22.57 -5.71
C ARG A 127 21.76 22.20 -6.00
N ASN A 128 21.37 21.04 -5.49
CA ASN A 128 19.98 20.63 -5.45
C ASN A 128 19.26 21.33 -4.30
N PRO A 129 17.92 21.51 -4.40
CA PRO A 129 17.11 21.91 -3.27
C PRO A 129 17.30 20.96 -2.07
N ASP A 130 17.23 21.51 -0.87
CA ASP A 130 17.31 20.78 0.39
C ASP A 130 15.98 20.16 0.82
N ARG A 131 14.90 20.43 0.08
CA ARG A 131 13.53 20.04 0.40
C ARG A 131 12.82 19.45 -0.80
N PHE A 132 11.96 18.48 -0.53
CA PHE A 132 11.06 17.87 -1.50
C PHE A 132 9.62 18.21 -1.07
N PRO A 133 9.00 19.26 -1.63
CA PRO A 133 7.78 19.85 -1.06
C PRO A 133 6.51 19.02 -1.30
N LEU A 134 6.54 18.07 -2.23
CA LEU A 134 5.42 17.19 -2.54
C LEU A 134 5.94 15.78 -2.78
N GLN A 135 5.35 14.77 -2.15
CA GLN A 135 5.77 13.38 -2.31
C GLN A 135 4.75 12.56 -3.08
N GLY A 136 5.21 11.45 -3.66
CA GLY A 136 4.32 10.43 -4.19
C GLY A 136 3.44 9.84 -3.09
N GLU A 137 2.20 9.48 -3.43
CA GLU A 137 1.21 9.01 -2.47
C GLU A 137 0.17 8.13 -3.16
N ARG A 138 -0.51 7.27 -2.39
CA ARG A 138 -1.57 6.39 -2.89
C ARG A 138 -2.87 6.72 -2.18
N PHE A 139 -3.93 6.86 -2.95
CA PHE A 139 -5.27 7.18 -2.48
C PHE A 139 -6.21 6.05 -2.87
N ALA A 140 -6.80 5.37 -1.89
CA ALA A 140 -7.84 4.38 -2.15
C ALA A 140 -9.22 5.06 -2.16
N GLY A 141 -10.08 4.62 -3.08
CA GLY A 141 -11.49 4.97 -3.03
C GLY A 141 -12.21 4.30 -1.85
N LYS A 142 -13.44 4.70 -1.59
CA LYS A 142 -14.25 4.16 -0.48
C LYS A 142 -15.29 3.17 -0.99
N GLY A 143 -15.57 2.16 -0.17
CA GLY A 143 -16.53 1.11 -0.51
C GLY A 143 -16.03 0.19 -1.63
N ILE A 144 -14.73 -0.14 -1.62
CA ILE A 144 -14.14 -1.05 -2.62
C ILE A 144 -14.71 -2.45 -2.42
N ARG A 145 -15.20 -3.06 -3.50
CA ARG A 145 -15.76 -4.42 -3.48
C ARG A 145 -15.35 -5.24 -4.70
N LEU A 146 -15.17 -6.53 -4.46
CA LEU A 146 -15.10 -7.58 -5.47
C LEU A 146 -16.31 -8.50 -5.24
N GLY A 147 -17.46 -8.14 -5.82
CA GLY A 147 -18.74 -8.76 -5.49
C GLY A 147 -19.08 -8.65 -3.99
N ALA A 148 -19.28 -9.76 -3.31
CA ALA A 148 -19.54 -9.87 -1.88
C ALA A 148 -18.29 -9.66 -1.00
N PHE A 149 -17.09 -9.66 -1.60
CA PHE A 149 -15.83 -9.51 -0.89
C PHE A 149 -15.36 -8.06 -0.80
N VAL A 150 -14.65 -7.75 0.28
CA VAL A 150 -13.98 -6.47 0.55
C VAL A 150 -12.47 -6.70 0.54
N PRO A 151 -11.78 -6.48 -0.59
CA PRO A 151 -10.34 -6.68 -0.67
C PRO A 151 -9.59 -5.56 0.06
N ASP A 152 -8.52 -5.91 0.75
CA ASP A 152 -7.59 -4.95 1.33
C ASP A 152 -6.80 -4.21 0.25
N VAL A 153 -6.53 -2.92 0.47
CA VAL A 153 -5.83 -2.07 -0.51
C VAL A 153 -4.42 -2.60 -0.80
N ASP A 154 -3.72 -3.11 0.21
CA ASP A 154 -2.38 -3.68 0.01
C ASP A 154 -2.41 -4.94 -0.86
N LEU A 155 -3.45 -5.78 -0.72
CA LEU A 155 -3.65 -6.92 -1.61
C LEU A 155 -3.86 -6.46 -3.07
N LEU A 156 -4.66 -5.41 -3.28
CA LEU A 156 -4.87 -4.84 -4.62
C LEU A 156 -3.56 -4.35 -5.22
N LEU A 157 -2.75 -3.61 -4.45
CA LEU A 157 -1.48 -3.06 -4.89
C LEU A 157 -0.41 -4.13 -5.14
N ALA A 158 -0.46 -5.26 -4.42
CA ALA A 158 0.45 -6.38 -4.63
C ALA A 158 0.03 -7.27 -5.81
N SER A 159 -1.27 -7.35 -6.10
CA SER A 159 -1.82 -8.32 -7.07
C SER A 159 -2.13 -7.72 -8.44
N LEU A 160 -2.40 -6.41 -8.51
CA LEU A 160 -2.84 -5.75 -9.73
C LEU A 160 -1.81 -4.76 -10.23
N GLU A 161 -1.56 -4.80 -11.54
CA GLU A 161 -0.79 -3.77 -12.19
C GLU A 161 -1.59 -2.46 -12.24
N SER A 162 -0.91 -1.36 -11.92
CA SER A 162 -1.46 -0.03 -12.19
C SER A 162 -1.23 0.36 -13.65
N THR A 163 -2.06 1.22 -14.20
CA THR A 163 -1.92 1.76 -15.56
C THR A 163 -1.70 3.27 -15.52
N PRO A 164 -0.98 3.87 -16.49
CA PRO A 164 -0.85 5.33 -16.58
C PRO A 164 -2.22 6.01 -16.68
N ARG A 165 -2.40 7.11 -15.95
CA ARG A 165 -3.55 8.02 -16.04
C ARG A 165 -3.02 9.41 -16.44
N PRO A 166 -2.93 9.70 -17.74
CA PRO A 166 -2.63 11.04 -18.22
C PRO A 166 -3.58 12.07 -17.61
N VAL A 167 -3.07 13.27 -17.33
CA VAL A 167 -3.85 14.37 -16.74
C VAL A 167 -3.81 15.62 -17.61
N SER A 168 -4.89 16.40 -17.54
CA SER A 168 -5.04 17.71 -18.17
C SER A 168 -5.27 18.79 -17.10
N LEU A 169 -4.90 20.04 -17.38
CA LEU A 169 -4.96 21.13 -16.39
C LEU A 169 -6.38 21.48 -15.92
N ASP A 170 -7.38 21.26 -16.76
CA ASP A 170 -8.80 21.51 -16.47
C ASP A 170 -9.39 20.53 -15.44
N GLU A 171 -8.67 19.45 -15.12
CA GLU A 171 -9.04 18.53 -14.04
C GLU A 171 -8.65 19.05 -12.64
N PHE A 172 -7.88 20.14 -12.57
CA PHE A 172 -7.34 20.68 -11.32
C PHE A 172 -7.93 22.06 -11.00
N PRO A 173 -7.94 22.47 -9.72
CA PRO A 173 -8.30 23.83 -9.31
C PRO A 173 -7.51 24.92 -10.06
N GLU A 174 -8.15 26.05 -10.36
CA GLU A 174 -7.57 27.15 -11.16
C GLU A 174 -6.22 27.67 -10.63
N ASN A 175 -6.03 27.68 -9.31
CA ASN A 175 -4.77 28.12 -8.69
C ASN A 175 -3.58 27.20 -9.02
N LEU A 176 -3.83 25.91 -9.27
CA LEU A 176 -2.78 24.99 -9.73
C LEU A 176 -2.46 25.20 -11.21
N ALA A 177 -3.46 25.53 -12.03
CA ALA A 177 -3.25 25.87 -13.44
C ALA A 177 -2.34 27.10 -13.65
N ALA A 178 -2.20 27.96 -12.62
CA ALA A 178 -1.25 29.08 -12.63
C ALA A 178 0.20 28.69 -12.28
N SER A 179 0.41 27.56 -11.61
CA SER A 179 1.73 27.12 -11.11
C SER A 179 2.28 25.90 -11.86
N PHE A 180 1.42 25.22 -12.63
CA PHE A 180 1.74 24.00 -13.35
C PHE A 180 1.38 24.12 -14.82
N SER A 181 2.05 23.31 -15.60
CA SER A 181 1.81 23.09 -17.01
C SER A 181 1.55 21.61 -17.27
N ALA A 182 0.56 21.28 -18.08
CA ALA A 182 0.37 19.90 -18.54
C ALA A 182 1.28 19.63 -19.75
N VAL A 183 2.17 18.64 -19.62
CA VAL A 183 3.09 18.19 -20.67
C VAL A 183 3.04 16.66 -20.71
N ASP A 184 2.69 16.08 -21.85
CA ASP A 184 2.62 14.62 -22.07
C ASP A 184 1.83 13.86 -20.99
N GLY A 185 0.70 14.43 -20.54
CA GLY A 185 -0.15 13.82 -19.52
C GLY A 185 0.41 13.88 -18.09
N ALA A 186 1.43 14.69 -17.84
CA ALA A 186 1.99 14.98 -16.51
C ALA A 186 1.81 16.47 -16.18
N LEU A 187 1.74 16.80 -14.89
CA LEU A 187 1.92 18.19 -14.45
C LEU A 187 3.40 18.48 -14.23
N VAL A 188 3.89 19.59 -14.77
CA VAL A 188 5.26 20.07 -14.57
C VAL A 188 5.18 21.46 -13.95
N SER A 189 5.85 21.67 -12.81
CA SER A 189 5.93 23.00 -12.20
C SER A 189 6.92 23.88 -12.96
N GLY A 190 6.86 25.18 -12.71
CA GLY A 190 7.78 26.14 -13.30
C GLY A 190 7.16 26.91 -14.47
N ASN A 191 7.89 27.92 -14.94
CA ASN A 191 7.38 28.87 -15.92
C ASN A 191 7.69 28.46 -17.38
N ASP A 192 8.72 27.64 -17.60
CA ASP A 192 9.11 27.14 -18.92
C ASP A 192 8.77 25.65 -19.04
N ARG A 193 7.86 25.34 -19.97
CA ARG A 193 7.36 23.98 -20.20
C ARG A 193 8.35 23.11 -20.97
N GLU A 194 9.18 23.72 -21.79
CA GLU A 194 10.13 23.03 -22.66
C GLU A 194 11.48 22.82 -21.96
N HIS A 195 11.82 23.72 -21.02
CA HIS A 195 13.08 23.67 -20.28
C HIS A 195 12.87 23.77 -18.76
N PRO A 196 12.42 22.68 -18.11
CA PRO A 196 12.29 22.64 -16.65
C PRO A 196 13.64 22.91 -15.96
N ALA A 197 13.60 23.63 -14.85
CA ALA A 197 14.76 23.98 -14.05
C ALA A 197 14.96 23.00 -12.88
N VAL A 198 16.17 22.99 -12.33
CA VAL A 198 16.43 22.20 -11.10
C VAL A 198 15.55 22.71 -9.97
N GLY A 199 14.85 21.78 -9.33
CA GLY A 199 13.82 22.03 -8.32
C GLY A 199 12.38 21.99 -8.85
N ASP A 200 12.18 21.99 -10.17
CA ASP A 200 10.85 21.77 -10.73
C ASP A 200 10.39 20.34 -10.46
N LEU A 201 9.08 20.19 -10.24
CA LEU A 201 8.40 18.94 -9.99
C LEU A 201 7.72 18.44 -11.26
N ARG A 202 7.75 17.13 -11.45
CA ARG A 202 6.94 16.40 -12.41
C ARG A 202 6.04 15.45 -11.66
N ILE A 203 4.74 15.58 -11.89
CA ILE A 203 3.70 14.81 -11.22
C ILE A 203 2.98 13.99 -12.27
N ARG A 204 3.02 12.68 -12.11
CA ARG A 204 2.29 11.71 -12.94
C ARG A 204 1.30 10.96 -12.07
N TYR A 205 0.25 10.46 -12.72
CA TYR A 205 -0.71 9.60 -12.06
C TYR A 205 -0.75 8.24 -12.72
N ARG A 206 -0.95 7.22 -11.89
CA ARG A 206 -1.36 5.89 -12.29
C ARG A 206 -2.63 5.50 -11.54
N ILE A 207 -3.37 4.54 -12.07
CA ILE A 207 -4.58 4.03 -11.44
C ILE A 207 -4.61 2.51 -11.41
N VAL A 208 -5.26 1.95 -10.41
CA VAL A 208 -5.85 0.61 -10.49
C VAL A 208 -7.31 0.84 -10.87
N PRO A 209 -7.72 0.53 -12.12
CA PRO A 209 -9.06 0.82 -12.59
C PRO A 209 -10.08 -0.19 -12.06
N ALA A 210 -11.36 0.20 -12.05
CA ALA A 210 -12.45 -0.74 -11.90
C ALA A 210 -12.48 -1.70 -13.10
N ALA A 211 -12.36 -3.00 -12.85
CA ALA A 211 -12.20 -4.00 -13.91
C ALA A 211 -12.65 -5.40 -13.45
N GLN A 212 -12.80 -6.32 -14.39
CA GLN A 212 -12.88 -7.75 -14.08
C GLN A 212 -11.48 -8.23 -13.67
N VAL A 213 -11.37 -8.81 -12.47
CA VAL A 213 -10.09 -9.26 -11.92
C VAL A 213 -10.22 -10.61 -11.23
N THR A 214 -9.08 -11.27 -11.02
CA THR A 214 -8.93 -12.41 -10.12
C THR A 214 -7.94 -12.01 -9.03
N LEU A 215 -8.34 -12.15 -7.76
CA LEU A 215 -7.49 -11.87 -6.61
C LEU A 215 -7.27 -13.12 -5.77
N SER A 216 -6.02 -13.33 -5.35
CA SER A 216 -5.61 -14.42 -4.47
C SER A 216 -5.38 -13.88 -3.06
N GLY A 217 -6.21 -14.25 -2.09
CA GLY A 217 -6.05 -13.74 -0.72
C GLY A 217 -6.62 -14.67 0.34
N ILE A 218 -6.34 -14.38 1.60
CA ILE A 218 -6.92 -15.13 2.72
C ILE A 218 -8.30 -14.56 3.02
N GLN A 219 -9.32 -15.42 3.02
CA GLN A 219 -10.67 -15.01 3.40
C GLN A 219 -10.75 -14.82 4.91
N GLN A 220 -11.25 -13.66 5.35
CA GLN A 220 -11.63 -13.41 6.73
C GLN A 220 -13.01 -12.74 6.80
N SER A 221 -14.05 -13.50 7.12
CA SER A 221 -15.44 -13.12 6.88
C SER A 221 -15.59 -12.69 5.41
N SER A 222 -16.08 -11.47 5.14
CA SER A 222 -16.14 -10.91 3.78
C SER A 222 -14.83 -10.25 3.32
N ARG A 223 -13.81 -10.14 4.17
CA ARG A 223 -12.54 -9.51 3.79
C ARG A 223 -11.66 -10.47 3.02
N LEU A 224 -10.89 -9.92 2.08
CA LEU A 224 -9.84 -10.64 1.37
C LEU A 224 -8.49 -9.98 1.69
N LEU A 225 -7.67 -10.68 2.46
CA LEU A 225 -6.43 -10.16 3.03
C LEU A 225 -5.21 -10.59 2.19
N ASP A 226 -4.18 -9.77 2.21
CA ASP A 226 -2.87 -10.11 1.65
C ASP A 226 -2.23 -11.28 2.42
N PRO A 227 -1.94 -12.43 1.76
CA PRO A 227 -1.29 -13.57 2.38
C PRO A 227 0.06 -13.26 3.03
N ALA A 228 0.79 -12.26 2.52
CA ALA A 228 2.10 -11.87 3.05
C ALA A 228 1.99 -11.21 4.43
N ARG A 229 0.86 -10.57 4.75
CA ARG A 229 0.65 -9.88 6.03
C ARG A 229 0.38 -10.84 7.18
N ILE A 230 -0.16 -12.03 6.91
CA ILE A 230 -0.52 -13.02 7.93
C ILE A 230 0.68 -13.88 8.35
N GLN A 231 1.77 -13.87 7.56
CA GLN A 231 3.00 -14.63 7.83
C GLN A 231 4.04 -13.85 8.65
N GLN A 232 3.76 -12.59 9.03
CA GLN A 232 4.63 -11.83 9.91
C GLN A 232 4.21 -12.06 11.37
N PRO A 233 5.13 -12.57 12.23
CA PRO A 233 4.84 -12.88 13.64
C PRO A 233 4.57 -11.63 14.48
#